data_AF-A0A419TA39-F1
#
_entry.id   AF-A0A419TA39-F1
#
_cell.length_a   1.000
_cell.length_b   1.000
_cell.length_c   1.000
_cell.angle_alpha   90.00
_cell.angle_beta   90.00
_cell.angle_gamma   90.00
#
_symmetry.space_group_name_H-M   'P 1'
#
loop_
_entity.id
_entity.type
_entity.pdbx_description
1 polymer ?
#
loop_
_entity_poly.entity_id
_entity_poly.type
_entity_poly.pdbx_seq_one_letter_code
_entity_poly.pdbx_strand_id
1 'polypeptide(L)'
;MSIGIIILIGTTILIFSGLSQRALDRLRLNDKQALLVVISIIFSTFFLPDIKITDLVYINIGGAIIPLILVLYLFIKAGTKKEKLRAIVGGILSGFAIYLAGKILSGKPESFLFDLNILYGITGGIIAYILGRSRRSAFIAGVLGVIFSDIIQFILNIYRGYNVPVFFGGAGAFDSTILAGVSALFLAETIGEFREKIQGGTNKKDMKFEGGEFTNILDERVKIKRDDENEK
;
A
#
# COMPACT_ATOMS: atom_id res chain seq x y z
N MET A 1 -6.67 5.34 21.06
CA MET A 1 -6.84 4.22 20.11
C MET A 1 -5.79 4.36 19.04
N SER A 2 -5.16 3.28 18.60
CA SER A 2 -4.18 3.34 17.50
C SER A 2 -4.87 3.81 16.22
N ILE A 3 -4.25 4.75 15.51
CA ILE A 3 -4.84 5.34 14.30
C ILE A 3 -4.90 4.30 13.17
N GLY A 4 -3.94 3.38 13.12
CA GLY A 4 -3.91 2.26 12.19
C GLY A 4 -5.15 1.37 12.34
N ILE A 5 -5.57 1.07 13.57
CA ILE A 5 -6.80 0.30 13.81
C ILE A 5 -8.03 1.05 13.28
N ILE A 6 -8.12 2.36 13.53
CA ILE A 6 -9.23 3.19 13.03
C ILE A 6 -9.27 3.14 11.49
N ILE A 7 -8.11 3.26 10.84
CA ILE A 7 -7.99 3.19 9.37
C ILE A 7 -8.38 1.81 8.86
N LEU A 8 -7.99 0.73 9.53
CA LEU A 8 -8.35 -0.64 9.13
C LEU A 8 -9.85 -0.91 9.29
N ILE A 9 -10.47 -0.41 10.36
CA ILE A 9 -11.93 -0.47 10.54
C ILE A 9 -12.62 0.31 9.42
N GLY A 10 -12.19 1.54 9.14
CA GLY A 10 -12.70 2.34 8.03
C GLY A 10 -12.53 1.63 6.68
N THR A 11 -11.36 1.03 6.43
CA THR A 11 -11.07 0.25 5.23
C THR A 11 -12.00 -0.96 5.12
N THR A 12 -12.26 -1.65 6.22
CA THR A 12 -13.21 -2.78 6.28
C THR A 12 -14.61 -2.34 5.85
N ILE A 13 -15.09 -1.21 6.37
CA ILE A 13 -16.40 -0.63 5.99
C ILE A 13 -16.43 -0.27 4.50
N LEU A 14 -15.35 0.33 3.97
CA LEU A 14 -15.25 0.66 2.54
C LEU A 14 -15.25 -0.58 1.64
N ILE A 15 -14.67 -1.69 2.08
CA ILE A 15 -14.70 -2.97 1.35
C ILE A 15 -16.12 -3.54 1.37
N PHE A 16 -16.77 -3.62 2.54
CA PHE A 16 -18.13 -4.15 2.64
C PHE A 16 -19.16 -3.33 1.87
N SER A 17 -19.00 -2.00 1.81
CA SER A 17 -19.86 -1.11 1.03
C SER A 17 -19.60 -1.15 -0.48
N GLY A 18 -18.58 -1.88 -0.93
CA GLY A 18 -18.19 -1.96 -2.35
C GLY A 18 -17.47 -0.71 -2.87
N LEU A 19 -17.27 0.32 -2.04
CA LEU A 19 -16.59 1.57 -2.43
C LEU A 19 -15.12 1.35 -2.79
N SER A 20 -14.48 0.33 -2.20
CA SER A 20 -13.09 -0.03 -2.46
C SER A 20 -12.87 -0.90 -3.69
N GLN A 21 -13.92 -1.38 -4.38
CA GLN A 21 -13.79 -2.37 -5.48
C GLN A 21 -12.77 -1.95 -6.54
N ARG A 22 -12.84 -0.70 -7.00
CA ARG A 22 -11.87 -0.15 -7.98
C ARG A 22 -10.44 -0.19 -7.45
N ALA A 23 -10.21 0.25 -6.21
CA ALA A 23 -8.87 0.23 -5.61
C ALA A 23 -8.35 -1.22 -5.44
N LEU A 24 -9.20 -2.14 -5.00
CA LEU A 24 -8.87 -3.56 -4.83
C LEU A 24 -8.56 -4.26 -6.15
N ASP A 25 -9.34 -3.99 -7.21
CA ASP A 25 -9.11 -4.51 -8.55
C ASP A 25 -7.74 -4.08 -9.08
N ARG A 26 -7.36 -2.81 -8.85
CA ARG A 26 -6.03 -2.32 -9.21
C ARG A 26 -4.93 -3.00 -8.40
N LEU A 27 -5.21 -3.44 -7.17
CA LEU A 27 -4.32 -4.27 -6.36
C LEU A 27 -4.34 -5.76 -6.73
N ARG A 28 -5.21 -6.20 -7.66
CA ARG A 28 -5.41 -7.62 -7.97
C ARG A 28 -5.80 -8.44 -6.74
N LEU A 29 -6.64 -7.84 -5.89
CA LEU A 29 -7.27 -8.49 -4.75
C LEU A 29 -8.77 -8.57 -5.02
N ASN A 30 -9.39 -9.69 -4.65
CA ASN A 30 -10.84 -9.72 -4.52
C ASN A 30 -11.26 -9.28 -3.10
N ASP A 31 -12.53 -8.95 -2.92
CA ASP A 31 -13.07 -8.45 -1.65
C ASP A 31 -12.78 -9.38 -0.48
N LYS A 32 -12.88 -10.71 -0.70
CA LYS A 32 -12.60 -11.73 0.33
C LYS A 32 -11.13 -11.73 0.75
N GLN A 33 -10.19 -11.63 -0.19
CA GLN A 33 -8.76 -11.55 0.07
C GLN A 33 -8.42 -10.27 0.83
N ALA A 34 -8.98 -9.14 0.40
CA ALA A 34 -8.77 -7.86 1.06
C ALA A 34 -9.27 -7.88 2.51
N LEU A 35 -10.49 -8.38 2.73
CA LEU A 35 -11.06 -8.59 4.06
C LEU A 35 -10.20 -9.51 4.91
N LEU A 36 -9.75 -10.65 4.36
CA LEU A 36 -8.90 -11.59 5.07
C LEU A 36 -7.62 -10.93 5.55
N VAL A 37 -6.96 -10.15 4.70
CA VAL A 37 -5.74 -9.42 5.08
C VAL A 37 -6.02 -8.41 6.20
N VAL A 38 -7.05 -7.57 6.04
CA VAL A 38 -7.39 -6.54 7.04
C VAL A 38 -7.76 -7.18 8.39
N ILE A 39 -8.60 -8.21 8.38
CA ILE A 39 -9.00 -8.95 9.59
C ILE A 39 -7.78 -9.63 10.22
N SER A 40 -6.89 -10.20 9.42
CA SER A 40 -5.67 -10.84 9.92
C SER A 40 -4.73 -9.83 10.58
N ILE A 41 -4.60 -8.62 10.04
CA ILE A 41 -3.84 -7.53 10.66
C ILE A 41 -4.47 -7.14 12.00
N ILE A 42 -5.79 -6.89 12.03
CA ILE A 42 -6.49 -6.52 13.27
C ILE A 42 -6.34 -7.63 14.32
N PHE A 43 -6.65 -8.87 13.95
CA PHE A 43 -6.60 -10.02 14.85
C PHE A 43 -5.19 -10.23 15.41
N SER A 44 -4.17 -10.27 14.55
CA SER A 44 -2.79 -10.45 15.01
C SER A 44 -2.32 -9.33 15.94
N THR A 45 -2.76 -8.09 15.73
CA THR A 45 -2.39 -6.94 16.58
C THR A 45 -2.94 -7.07 18.00
N PHE A 46 -4.13 -7.65 18.18
CA PHE A 46 -4.75 -7.81 19.50
C PHE A 46 -4.36 -9.10 20.21
N PHE A 47 -4.17 -10.19 19.47
CA PHE A 47 -4.12 -11.54 20.03
C PHE A 47 -2.75 -12.21 19.95
N LEU A 48 -1.82 -11.69 19.13
CA LEU A 48 -0.50 -12.30 18.96
C LEU A 48 0.61 -11.40 19.51
N PRO A 49 1.56 -11.95 20.28
CA PRO A 49 2.72 -11.20 20.75
C PRO A 49 3.73 -10.95 19.62
N ASP A 50 4.62 -9.98 19.83
CA ASP A 50 5.75 -9.75 18.94
C ASP A 50 6.71 -10.95 18.94
N ILE A 51 7.19 -11.33 17.75
CA ILE A 51 8.13 -12.43 17.59
C ILE A 51 9.53 -11.92 17.92
N LYS A 52 10.12 -12.44 19.00
CA LYS A 52 11.51 -12.18 19.37
C LYS A 52 12.46 -12.97 18.48
N ILE A 53 13.28 -12.28 17.70
CA ILE A 53 14.32 -12.89 16.85
C ILE A 53 15.68 -12.89 17.56
N THR A 54 16.01 -11.76 18.20
CA THR A 54 17.19 -11.59 19.05
C THR A 54 16.81 -10.73 20.26
N ASP A 55 17.75 -10.46 21.17
CA ASP A 55 17.53 -9.52 22.28
C ASP A 55 17.30 -8.07 21.81
N LEU A 56 17.65 -7.75 20.56
CA LEU A 56 17.51 -6.40 19.98
C LEU A 56 16.48 -6.32 18.85
N VAL A 57 15.92 -7.45 18.40
CA VAL A 57 15.03 -7.50 17.23
C VAL A 57 13.74 -8.22 17.56
N TYR A 58 12.65 -7.47 17.46
CA TYR A 58 11.28 -7.93 17.64
C TYR A 58 10.49 -7.62 16.38
N ILE A 59 9.65 -8.54 15.92
CA ILE A 59 8.86 -8.37 14.70
C ILE A 59 7.38 -8.50 15.03
N ASN A 60 6.61 -7.44 14.76
CA ASN A 60 5.17 -7.46 14.93
C ASN A 60 4.47 -8.15 13.76
N ILE A 61 3.53 -9.05 14.06
CA ILE A 61 2.86 -9.84 13.04
C ILE A 61 1.91 -8.98 12.20
N GLY A 62 1.11 -8.13 12.85
CA GLY A 62 0.12 -7.28 12.21
C GLY A 62 0.71 -6.09 11.45
N GLY A 63 1.78 -5.50 11.98
CA GLY A 63 2.39 -4.29 11.44
C GLY A 63 3.61 -4.52 10.56
N ALA A 64 4.25 -5.69 10.60
CA ALA A 64 5.35 -6.02 9.70
C ALA A 64 5.08 -7.25 8.84
N ILE A 65 4.79 -8.41 9.44
CA ILE A 65 4.75 -9.68 8.69
C ILE A 65 3.60 -9.71 7.66
N ILE A 66 2.36 -9.47 8.10
CA ILE A 66 1.21 -9.54 7.20
C ILE A 66 1.29 -8.45 6.11
N PRO A 67 1.62 -7.18 6.42
CA PRO A 67 1.86 -6.16 5.40
C PRO A 67 2.97 -6.55 4.41
N LEU A 68 4.07 -7.14 4.90
CA LEU A 68 5.16 -7.59 4.04
C LEU A 68 4.72 -8.74 3.11
N ILE A 69 3.96 -9.71 3.61
CA ILE A 69 3.38 -10.79 2.79
C ILE A 69 2.48 -10.19 1.69
N LEU A 70 1.61 -9.24 2.04
CA LEU A 70 0.76 -8.55 1.06
C LEU A 70 1.62 -7.84 0.01
N VAL A 71 2.65 -7.11 0.43
CA VAL A 71 3.58 -6.45 -0.47
C VAL A 71 4.25 -7.44 -1.42
N LEU A 72 4.74 -8.58 -0.92
CA LEU A 72 5.36 -9.61 -1.74
C LEU A 72 4.38 -10.16 -2.77
N TYR A 73 3.15 -10.46 -2.37
CA TYR A 73 2.08 -10.89 -3.28
C TYR A 73 1.85 -9.86 -4.41
N LEU A 74 1.72 -8.57 -4.05
CA LEU A 74 1.51 -7.49 -5.02
C LEU A 74 2.72 -7.29 -5.93
N PHE A 75 3.93 -7.42 -5.38
CA PHE A 75 5.18 -7.29 -6.12
C PHE A 75 5.35 -8.41 -7.14
N ILE A 76 4.99 -9.65 -6.79
CA ILE A 76 4.98 -10.78 -7.72
C ILE A 76 3.99 -10.52 -8.85
N LYS A 77 2.76 -10.09 -8.50
CA LYS A 77 1.69 -9.78 -9.47
C LYS A 77 1.85 -8.45 -10.23
N ALA A 78 2.86 -7.63 -9.92
CA ALA A 78 3.10 -6.37 -10.61
C ALA A 78 3.47 -6.61 -12.09
N GLY A 79 2.89 -5.80 -12.98
CA GLY A 79 2.80 -6.15 -14.40
C GLY A 79 4.09 -5.94 -15.19
N THR A 80 4.91 -4.95 -14.82
CA THR A 80 6.11 -4.58 -15.59
C THR A 80 7.35 -4.47 -14.71
N LYS A 81 8.54 -4.74 -15.28
CA LYS A 81 9.83 -4.52 -14.61
C LYS A 81 9.99 -3.08 -14.10
N LYS A 82 9.50 -2.10 -14.87
CA LYS A 82 9.50 -0.68 -14.49
C LYS A 82 8.66 -0.43 -13.24
N GLU A 83 7.47 -1.01 -13.15
CA GLU A 83 6.59 -0.88 -11.96
C GLU A 83 7.26 -1.48 -10.71
N LYS A 84 7.90 -2.65 -10.85
CA LYS A 84 8.65 -3.30 -9.77
C LYS A 84 9.84 -2.45 -9.29
N LEU A 85 10.64 -1.93 -10.21
CA LEU A 85 11.78 -1.07 -9.87
C LEU A 85 11.32 0.20 -9.13
N ARG A 86 10.25 0.84 -9.59
CA ARG A 86 9.68 2.01 -8.93
C ARG A 86 9.16 1.73 -7.53
N ALA A 87 8.58 0.55 -7.31
CA ALA A 87 8.12 0.12 -6.00
C ALA A 87 9.30 -0.03 -5.02
N ILE A 88 10.41 -0.64 -5.45
CA ILE A 88 11.61 -0.81 -4.62
C ILE A 88 12.29 0.54 -4.36
N VAL A 89 12.60 1.31 -5.40
CA VAL A 89 13.25 2.63 -5.28
C VAL A 89 12.38 3.58 -4.47
N GLY A 90 11.06 3.56 -4.72
CA GLY A 90 10.08 4.30 -3.95
C GLY A 90 10.07 3.92 -2.48
N GLY A 91 10.12 2.62 -2.17
CA GLY A 91 10.22 2.13 -0.80
C GLY A 91 11.50 2.60 -0.10
N ILE A 92 12.66 2.44 -0.74
CA ILE A 92 13.95 2.86 -0.15
C ILE A 92 13.97 4.36 0.14
N LEU A 93 13.57 5.19 -0.83
CA LEU A 93 13.56 6.64 -0.68
C LEU A 93 12.49 7.11 0.31
N SER A 94 11.33 6.44 0.35
CA SER A 94 10.29 6.68 1.37
C SER A 94 10.82 6.35 2.76
N GLY A 95 11.48 5.21 2.94
CA GLY A 95 12.06 4.83 4.23
C GLY A 95 13.18 5.74 4.69
N PHE A 96 14.04 6.19 3.77
CA PHE A 96 15.04 7.20 4.10
C PHE A 96 14.41 8.53 4.55
N ALA A 97 13.33 8.96 3.88
CA ALA A 97 12.63 10.17 4.26
C ALA A 97 11.89 10.04 5.61
N ILE A 98 11.25 8.91 5.87
CA ILE A 98 10.63 8.62 7.17
C ILE A 98 11.68 8.61 8.27
N TYR A 99 12.83 7.96 8.05
CA TYR A 99 13.95 7.98 8.99
C TYR A 99 14.43 9.40 9.28
N LEU A 100 14.62 10.23 8.24
CA LEU A 100 15.04 11.63 8.42
C LEU A 100 13.98 12.45 9.17
N ALA A 101 12.70 12.25 8.85
CA ALA A 101 11.60 12.86 9.59
C ALA A 101 11.64 12.45 11.07
N GLY A 102 11.85 11.16 11.35
CA GLY A 102 12.05 10.64 12.69
C GLY A 102 13.20 11.32 13.42
N LYS A 103 14.35 11.43 12.77
CA LYS A 103 15.55 12.05 13.34
C LYS A 103 15.36 13.55 13.63
N ILE A 104 14.66 14.28 12.76
CA ILE A 104 14.48 15.74 12.89
C ILE A 104 13.38 16.06 13.91
N LEU A 105 12.26 15.34 13.86
CA LEU A 105 11.04 15.67 14.62
C LEU A 105 11.07 15.12 16.04
N SER A 106 11.77 14.02 16.31
CA SER A 106 11.84 13.41 17.65
C SER A 106 12.55 14.27 18.70
N GLY A 107 13.24 15.34 18.31
CA GLY A 107 13.89 16.26 19.24
C GLY A 107 12.95 17.24 19.94
N LYS A 108 11.69 17.39 19.46
CA LYS A 108 10.69 18.32 20.02
C LYS A 108 9.25 17.76 19.90
N PRO A 109 8.95 16.61 20.52
CA PRO A 109 7.63 15.97 20.36
C PRO A 109 6.48 16.85 20.89
N GLU A 110 6.72 17.66 21.93
CA GLU A 110 5.71 18.51 22.56
C GLU A 110 5.26 19.70 21.70
N SER A 111 5.98 19.99 20.62
CA SER A 111 5.65 21.10 19.72
C SER A 111 4.60 20.74 18.65
N PHE A 112 4.20 19.47 18.55
CA PHE A 112 3.29 19.01 17.50
C PHE A 112 1.87 18.75 18.03
N LEU A 113 0.88 19.27 17.30
CA LEU A 113 -0.54 19.07 17.59
C LEU A 113 -1.04 17.66 17.24
N PHE A 114 -0.27 16.90 16.45
CA PHE A 114 -0.60 15.56 15.99
C PHE A 114 0.47 14.57 16.42
N ASP A 115 0.07 13.30 16.54
CA ASP A 115 0.99 12.19 16.77
C ASP A 115 2.03 12.12 15.61
N LEU A 116 3.31 12.00 15.97
CA LEU A 116 4.42 11.86 15.03
C LEU A 116 4.22 10.66 14.09
N ASN A 117 3.57 9.58 14.53
CA ASN A 117 3.26 8.42 13.69
C ASN A 117 2.35 8.78 12.51
N ILE A 118 1.44 9.74 12.70
CA ILE A 118 0.60 10.25 11.61
C ILE A 118 1.47 10.98 10.59
N LEU A 119 2.40 11.82 11.05
CA LEU A 119 3.33 12.54 10.18
C LEU A 119 4.23 11.57 9.41
N TYR A 120 4.75 10.53 10.05
CA TYR A 120 5.58 9.51 9.41
C TYR A 120 4.79 8.74 8.35
N GLY A 121 3.58 8.27 8.70
CA GLY A 121 2.70 7.56 7.76
C GLY A 121 2.33 8.41 6.54
N ILE A 122 1.89 9.65 6.74
CA ILE A 122 1.53 10.56 5.63
C ILE A 122 2.76 10.90 4.77
N THR A 123 3.89 11.20 5.38
CA THR A 123 5.13 11.52 4.65
C THR A 123 5.56 10.33 3.78
N GLY A 124 5.57 9.13 4.36
CA GLY A 124 5.87 7.90 3.66
C GLY A 124 4.90 7.64 2.50
N GLY A 125 3.61 7.86 2.73
CA GLY A 125 2.57 7.67 1.73
C GLY A 125 2.66 8.64 0.55
N ILE A 126 2.93 9.91 0.81
CA ILE A 126 3.12 10.94 -0.23
C ILE A 126 4.33 10.60 -1.10
N ILE A 127 5.47 10.28 -0.48
CA ILE A 127 6.71 9.97 -1.22
C ILE A 127 6.54 8.68 -2.03
N ALA A 128 5.93 7.67 -1.41
CA ALA A 128 5.60 6.41 -2.07
C ALA A 128 4.70 6.61 -3.30
N TYR A 129 3.67 7.46 -3.19
CA TYR A 129 2.84 7.83 -4.33
C TYR A 129 3.64 8.54 -5.43
N ILE A 130 4.44 9.56 -5.09
CA ILE A 130 5.21 10.35 -6.07
C ILE A 130 6.18 9.45 -6.86
N LEU A 131 6.82 8.49 -6.18
CA LEU A 131 7.84 7.64 -6.79
C LEU A 131 7.24 6.40 -7.47
N GLY A 132 6.25 5.75 -6.84
CA GLY A 132 5.54 4.60 -7.38
C GLY A 132 4.65 4.96 -8.57
N ARG A 133 3.83 6.02 -8.44
CA ARG A 133 2.79 6.49 -9.38
C ARG A 133 1.66 5.52 -9.71
N SER A 134 1.90 4.21 -9.76
CA SER A 134 0.82 3.22 -9.91
C SER A 134 0.24 2.88 -8.54
N ARG A 135 -1.05 2.51 -8.48
CA ARG A 135 -1.73 2.11 -7.23
C ARG A 135 -0.95 1.02 -6.48
N ARG A 136 -0.52 -0.02 -7.20
CA ARG A 136 0.27 -1.13 -6.63
C ARG A 136 1.65 -0.70 -6.15
N SER A 137 2.41 -0.02 -7.01
CA SER A 137 3.78 0.39 -6.66
C SER A 137 3.79 1.43 -5.54
N ALA A 138 2.81 2.32 -5.48
CA ALA A 138 2.62 3.28 -4.40
C ALA A 138 2.31 2.57 -3.08
N PHE A 139 1.35 1.64 -3.06
CA PHE A 139 1.05 0.86 -1.86
C PHE A 139 2.29 0.07 -1.37
N ILE A 140 2.97 -0.62 -2.29
CA ILE A 140 4.21 -1.37 -1.97
C ILE A 140 5.28 -0.44 -1.39
N ALA A 141 5.54 0.69 -2.05
CA ALA A 141 6.53 1.67 -1.59
C ALA A 141 6.15 2.29 -0.23
N GLY A 142 4.86 2.48 0.05
CA GLY A 142 4.39 3.02 1.33
C GLY A 142 4.70 2.08 2.49
N VAL A 143 4.32 0.81 2.34
CA VAL A 143 4.58 -0.23 3.35
C VAL A 143 6.08 -0.50 3.50
N LEU A 144 6.81 -0.69 2.39
CA LEU A 144 8.25 -0.90 2.44
C LEU A 144 9.00 0.31 2.99
N GLY A 145 8.49 1.52 2.79
CA GLY A 145 9.09 2.73 3.36
C GLY A 145 9.23 2.65 4.86
N VAL A 146 8.16 2.28 5.57
CA VAL A 146 8.20 2.17 7.04
C VAL A 146 9.14 1.04 7.48
N ILE A 147 9.06 -0.13 6.83
CA ILE A 147 9.97 -1.25 7.13
C ILE A 147 11.43 -0.87 6.90
N PHE A 148 11.77 -0.17 5.81
CA PHE A 148 13.12 0.28 5.55
C PHE A 148 13.58 1.36 6.54
N SER A 149 12.68 2.23 7.01
CA SER A 149 13.00 3.18 8.08
C SER A 149 13.42 2.46 9.35
N ASP A 150 12.69 1.41 9.76
CA ASP A 150 13.05 0.59 10.92
C ASP A 150 14.41 -0.10 10.72
N ILE A 151 14.67 -0.63 9.51
CA ILE A 151 15.96 -1.26 9.16
C ILE A 151 17.10 -0.23 9.27
N ILE A 152 16.92 0.98 8.74
CA ILE A 152 17.92 2.05 8.82
C ILE A 152 18.20 2.40 10.29
N GLN A 153 17.14 2.58 11.10
CA GLN A 153 17.29 2.89 12.52
C GLN A 153 18.03 1.78 13.27
N PHE A 154 17.71 0.52 12.99
CA PHE A 154 18.37 -0.65 13.58
C PHE A 154 19.86 -0.71 13.24
N ILE A 155 20.22 -0.59 11.96
CA ILE A 155 21.61 -0.60 11.50
C ILE A 155 22.41 0.53 12.16
N LEU A 156 21.84 1.73 12.25
CA LEU A 156 22.49 2.88 12.85
C LEU A 156 22.64 2.76 14.37
N ASN A 157 21.70 2.10 15.06
CA ASN A 157 21.82 1.81 16.48
C ASN A 157 23.00 0.87 16.74
N ILE A 158 23.12 -0.21 15.97
CA ILE A 158 24.26 -1.13 16.06
C ILE A 158 25.57 -0.40 15.80
N TYR A 159 25.66 0.38 14.72
CA TYR A 159 26.87 1.10 14.37
C TYR A 159 27.31 2.10 15.46
N ARG A 160 26.37 2.69 16.19
CA ARG A 160 26.64 3.62 17.29
C ARG A 160 26.87 2.92 18.64
N GLY A 161 26.80 1.59 18.70
CA GLY A 161 26.92 0.82 19.94
C GLY A 161 25.72 0.98 20.87
N TYR A 162 24.56 1.40 20.35
CA TYR A 162 23.34 1.54 21.14
C TYR A 162 22.62 0.19 21.24
N ASN A 163 22.53 -0.35 22.45
CA ASN A 163 21.79 -1.57 22.76
C ASN A 163 20.31 -1.27 23.03
N VAL A 164 19.62 -0.71 22.04
CA VAL A 164 18.20 -0.37 22.10
C VAL A 164 17.42 -1.33 21.22
N PRO A 165 16.47 -2.11 21.77
CA PRO A 165 15.62 -3.00 20.98
C PRO A 165 14.81 -2.25 19.94
N VAL A 166 14.67 -2.84 18.74
CA VAL A 166 13.84 -2.33 17.64
C VAL A 166 12.67 -3.28 17.41
N PHE A 167 11.47 -2.71 17.36
CA PHE A 167 10.22 -3.41 17.12
C PHE A 167 9.74 -3.10 15.70
N PHE A 168 10.08 -3.98 14.75
CA PHE A 168 9.69 -3.83 13.36
C PHE A 168 8.17 -3.89 13.22
N GLY A 169 7.58 -2.79 12.72
CA GLY A 169 6.13 -2.67 12.60
C GLY A 169 5.36 -2.72 13.92
N GLY A 170 6.01 -2.57 15.07
CA GLY A 170 5.35 -2.52 16.39
C GLY A 170 4.93 -1.10 16.79
N ALA A 171 4.04 -0.97 17.79
CA ALA A 171 3.60 0.30 18.39
C ALA A 171 3.30 1.40 17.35
N GLY A 172 4.14 2.44 17.26
CA GLY A 172 3.97 3.55 16.30
C GLY A 172 4.29 3.20 14.84
N ALA A 173 5.16 2.21 14.62
CA ALA A 173 5.49 1.73 13.27
C ALA A 173 4.32 0.93 12.66
N PHE A 174 3.49 0.28 13.47
CA PHE A 174 2.21 -0.30 13.02
C PHE A 174 1.33 0.80 12.39
N ASP A 175 1.06 1.86 13.15
CA ASP A 175 0.22 2.98 12.73
C ASP A 175 0.77 3.64 11.47
N SER A 176 2.08 3.88 11.45
CA SER A 176 2.78 4.46 10.30
C SER A 176 2.70 3.55 9.07
N THR A 177 2.84 2.23 9.22
CA THR A 177 2.79 1.27 8.11
C THR A 177 1.42 1.23 7.45
N ILE A 178 0.36 1.10 8.25
CA ILE A 178 -1.01 1.08 7.75
C ILE A 178 -1.34 2.40 7.08
N LEU A 179 -1.04 3.52 7.75
CA LEU A 179 -1.32 4.85 7.23
C LEU A 179 -0.53 5.14 5.95
N ALA A 180 0.76 4.78 5.87
CA ALA A 180 1.58 4.97 4.67
C ALA A 180 1.06 4.17 3.48
N GLY A 181 0.72 2.89 3.68
CA GLY A 181 0.16 2.05 2.61
C GLY A 181 -1.18 2.58 2.11
N VAL A 182 -2.12 2.86 3.02
CA VAL A 182 -3.47 3.33 2.67
C VAL A 182 -3.44 4.72 2.05
N SER A 183 -2.66 5.66 2.60
CA SER A 183 -2.53 7.01 2.04
C SER A 183 -1.86 7.01 0.67
N ALA A 184 -0.82 6.20 0.45
CA ALA A 184 -0.20 6.04 -0.86
C ALA A 184 -1.19 5.51 -1.90
N LEU A 185 -1.97 4.49 -1.52
CA LEU A 185 -3.01 3.91 -2.38
C LEU A 185 -4.11 4.93 -2.68
N PHE A 186 -4.58 5.64 -1.67
CA PHE A 186 -5.62 6.67 -1.81
C PHE A 186 -5.16 7.78 -2.77
N LEU A 187 -3.96 8.32 -2.58
CA LEU A 187 -3.37 9.33 -3.47
C LEU A 187 -3.22 8.81 -4.90
N ALA A 188 -2.73 7.57 -5.05
CA ALA A 188 -2.57 6.94 -6.35
C ALA A 188 -3.91 6.71 -7.07
N GLU A 189 -4.97 6.42 -6.32
CA GLU A 189 -6.30 6.24 -6.87
C GLU A 189 -6.91 7.58 -7.28
N THR A 190 -7.01 8.54 -6.35
CA THR A 190 -7.64 9.84 -6.63
C THR A 190 -6.92 10.60 -7.73
N ILE A 191 -5.58 10.70 -7.67
CA ILE A 191 -4.82 11.47 -8.67
C ILE A 191 -4.65 10.65 -9.96
N GLY A 192 -4.53 9.32 -9.86
CA GLY A 192 -4.48 8.45 -11.03
C GLY A 192 -5.77 8.52 -11.86
N GLU A 193 -6.93 8.47 -11.20
CA GLU A 193 -8.23 8.64 -11.87
C GLU A 193 -8.37 10.03 -12.49
N PHE A 194 -7.99 11.09 -11.76
CA PHE A 194 -8.06 12.45 -12.27
C PHE A 194 -7.20 12.62 -13.53
N ARG A 195 -5.98 12.06 -13.52
CA ARG A 195 -5.09 12.07 -14.69
C ARG A 195 -5.66 11.28 -15.87
N GLU A 196 -6.21 10.09 -15.62
CA GLU A 196 -6.85 9.26 -16.66
C GLU A 196 -8.04 9.98 -17.30
N LYS A 197 -8.82 10.72 -16.52
CA LYS A 197 -9.95 11.54 -17.01
C LYS A 197 -9.48 12.73 -17.87
N ILE A 198 -8.46 13.47 -17.42
CA ILE A 198 -7.89 14.60 -18.18
C ILE A 198 -7.26 14.13 -19.49
N GLN A 199 -6.59 12.98 -19.49
CA GLN A 199 -5.91 12.44 -20.67
C GLN A 199 -6.87 11.76 -21.66
N GLY A 200 -8.17 12.05 -21.57
CA GLY A 200 -9.12 11.78 -22.65
C GLY A 200 -10.09 10.64 -22.40
N GLY A 201 -10.15 10.04 -21.21
CA GLY A 201 -11.29 9.28 -20.65
C GLY A 201 -11.99 8.18 -21.47
N THR A 202 -11.54 7.87 -22.70
CA THR A 202 -12.42 7.23 -23.70
C THR A 202 -11.73 6.44 -24.81
N ASN A 203 -10.46 6.03 -24.67
CA ASN A 203 -9.88 5.05 -25.62
C ASN A 203 -10.09 3.58 -25.24
N LYS A 204 -10.82 3.30 -24.15
CA LYS A 204 -11.11 1.93 -23.67
C LYS A 204 -12.52 1.74 -23.13
N LYS A 205 -13.48 2.62 -23.47
CA LYS A 205 -14.88 2.43 -23.04
C LYS A 205 -15.53 1.21 -23.71
N ASP A 206 -14.96 0.74 -24.82
CA ASP A 206 -15.52 -0.35 -25.60
C ASP A 206 -14.84 -1.69 -25.35
N MET A 207 -14.17 -1.91 -24.21
CA MET A 207 -13.60 -3.24 -23.91
C MET A 207 -14.36 -3.95 -22.79
N LYS A 208 -14.93 -5.12 -23.10
CA LYS A 208 -15.56 -6.03 -22.15
C LYS A 208 -14.54 -7.12 -21.78
N PHE A 209 -14.52 -7.55 -20.51
CA PHE A 209 -13.70 -8.67 -20.09
C PHE A 209 -14.59 -9.91 -19.99
N GLU A 210 -14.41 -10.86 -20.90
CA GLU A 210 -15.12 -12.14 -20.93
C GLU A 210 -14.11 -13.27 -21.11
N GLY A 211 -14.26 -14.34 -20.34
CA GLY A 211 -13.49 -15.59 -20.52
C GLY A 211 -11.97 -15.50 -20.30
N GLY A 212 -11.42 -14.37 -19.83
CA GLY A 212 -9.98 -14.20 -19.61
C GLY A 212 -9.27 -13.28 -20.61
N GLU A 213 -9.99 -12.75 -21.61
CA GLU A 213 -9.47 -11.80 -22.59
C GLU A 213 -10.31 -10.52 -22.65
N PHE A 214 -9.69 -9.43 -23.13
CA PHE A 214 -10.39 -8.17 -23.37
C PHE A 214 -10.89 -8.15 -24.81
N THR A 215 -12.20 -8.13 -25.02
CA THR A 215 -12.84 -8.06 -26.34
C THR A 215 -13.41 -6.65 -26.57
N ASN A 216 -13.33 -6.18 -27.82
CA ASN A 216 -13.84 -4.86 -28.21
C ASN A 216 -15.33 -4.95 -28.60
N ILE A 217 -16.19 -4.24 -27.87
CA ILE A 217 -17.65 -4.15 -28.05
C ILE A 217 -17.99 -3.61 -29.45
N LEU A 218 -17.14 -2.77 -30.03
CA LEU A 218 -17.33 -2.27 -31.40
C LEU A 218 -17.07 -3.36 -32.45
N ASP A 219 -16.04 -4.19 -32.26
CA ASP A 219 -15.75 -5.30 -33.17
C ASP A 219 -16.85 -6.36 -33.11
N GLU A 220 -17.41 -6.61 -31.92
CA GLU A 220 -18.51 -7.55 -31.71
C GLU A 220 -19.81 -7.08 -32.39
N ARG A 221 -20.17 -5.79 -32.26
CA ARG A 221 -21.34 -5.23 -32.98
C ARG A 221 -21.16 -5.19 -34.50
N VAL A 222 -19.93 -4.96 -34.98
CA VAL A 222 -19.63 -4.97 -36.42
C VAL A 222 -19.70 -6.40 -36.97
N LYS A 223 -19.30 -7.41 -36.20
CA LYS A 223 -19.44 -8.83 -36.58
C LYS A 223 -20.91 -9.23 -36.72
N ILE A 224 -21.73 -8.96 -35.70
CA ILE A 224 -23.16 -9.28 -35.70
C ILE A 224 -23.87 -8.65 -36.92
N LYS A 225 -23.59 -7.37 -37.20
CA LYS A 225 -24.17 -6.70 -38.38
C LYS A 225 -23.77 -7.32 -39.72
N ARG A 226 -22.53 -7.83 -39.85
CA ARG A 226 -22.06 -8.47 -41.08
C ARG A 226 -22.67 -9.86 -41.27
N ASP A 227 -22.91 -10.57 -40.19
CA ASP A 227 -23.54 -11.89 -40.23
C ASP A 227 -25.02 -11.76 -40.62
N ASP A 228 -25.74 -10.74 -40.12
CA ASP A 228 -27.13 -10.43 -40.50
C ASP A 228 -27.29 -9.99 -41.98
N GLU A 229 -26.26 -9.39 -42.58
CA GLU A 229 -26.26 -8.97 -43.99
C GLU A 229 -25.96 -10.11 -44.97
N ASN A 230 -25.26 -11.17 -44.52
CA ASN A 230 -24.92 -12.33 -45.34
C ASN A 230 -26.00 -13.44 -45.34
N GLU A 231 -27.02 -13.33 -44.48
CA GLU A 231 -28.18 -14.24 -44.43
C GLU A 231 -29.39 -13.76 -45.26
N LYS A 232 -29.24 -12.69 -46.06
CA LYS A 232 -30.25 -12.21 -47.03
C LYS A 232 -29.81 -12.43 -48.47
#